data_AF-A0A843GIN7-F1
#
_entry.id   AF-A0A843GIN7-F1
#
_cell.length_a   1.000
_cell.length_b   1.000
_cell.length_c   1.000
_cell.angle_alpha   90.00
_cell.angle_beta   90.00
_cell.angle_gamma   90.00
#
_symmetry.space_group_name_H-M   'P 1'
#
loop_
_entity.id
_entity.type
_entity.pdbx_description
1 polymer ?
#
loop_
_entity_poly.entity_id
_entity_poly.type
_entity_poly.pdbx_seq_one_letter_code
_entity_poly.pdbx_strand_id
1 'polypeptide(L)'
;MRFKQSERIFMYINQYGSISPLEAFRDLGITKLATVVSTMKRDGIQFYQKMQKSKNRWGEECWFMRYWLDPEKFKKDTEEFPF
;
A
#
# COMPACT_ATOMS: atom_id res chain seq x y z
N MET A 1 -2.14 3.39 24.35
CA MET A 1 -0.87 3.07 23.66
C MET A 1 -0.91 3.68 22.27
N ARG A 2 0.16 4.35 21.79
CA ARG A 2 0.19 4.97 20.45
C ARG A 2 0.99 4.09 19.50
N PHE A 3 0.30 3.39 18.59
CA PHE A 3 0.96 2.58 17.56
C PHE A 3 1.85 3.45 16.67
N LYS A 4 3.04 2.95 16.34
CA LYS A 4 3.96 3.49 15.33
C LYS A 4 3.32 3.40 13.94
N GLN A 5 3.83 4.21 13.01
CA GLN A 5 3.34 4.20 11.63
C GLN A 5 3.51 2.83 10.95
N SER A 6 4.62 2.13 11.20
CA SER A 6 4.87 0.79 10.66
C SER A 6 3.87 -0.25 11.18
N GLU A 7 3.53 -0.20 12.47
CA GLU A 7 2.54 -1.09 13.08
C GLU A 7 1.15 -0.87 12.47
N ARG A 8 0.75 0.39 12.27
CA ARG A 8 -0.52 0.72 11.63
C ARG A 8 -0.60 0.21 10.19
N ILE A 9 0.47 0.37 9.42
CA ILE A 9 0.55 -0.15 8.05
C ILE A 9 0.43 -1.68 8.05
N PHE A 10 1.18 -2.35 8.93
CA PHE A 10 1.15 -3.80 9.05
C PHE A 10 -0.26 -4.31 9.39
N MET A 11 -0.92 -3.69 10.38
CA MET A 11 -2.30 -4.04 10.76
C MET A 11 -3.27 -3.79 9.61
N TYR A 12 -3.17 -2.63 8.93
CA TYR A 12 -4.04 -2.29 7.81
C TYR A 12 -3.91 -3.28 6.66
N ILE A 13 -2.68 -3.63 6.25
CA ILE A 13 -2.48 -4.60 5.16
C ILE A 13 -2.98 -6.00 5.56
N ASN A 14 -2.80 -6.42 6.81
CA ASN A 14 -3.35 -7.70 7.25
C ASN A 14 -4.89 -7.72 7.20
N GLN A 15 -5.53 -6.62 7.58
CA GLN A 15 -6.99 -6.50 7.58
C GLN A 15 -7.57 -6.38 6.17
N TYR A 16 -7.00 -5.51 5.33
CA TYR A 16 -7.58 -5.15 4.02
C TYR A 16 -6.85 -5.75 2.81
N GLY A 17 -5.74 -6.45 3.05
CA GLY A 17 -4.95 -7.15 2.02
C GLY A 17 -3.85 -6.31 1.37
N SER A 18 -4.05 -5.01 1.23
CA SER A 18 -3.08 -4.11 0.59
C SER A 18 -3.25 -2.66 1.04
N ILE A 19 -2.32 -1.80 0.66
CA ILE A 19 -2.40 -0.36 0.93
C ILE A 19 -1.81 0.49 -0.21
N SER A 20 -2.44 1.61 -0.48
CA SER A 20 -2.00 2.68 -1.37
C SER A 20 -1.71 3.98 -0.60
N PRO A 21 -0.97 4.94 -1.18
CA PRO A 21 -0.74 6.25 -0.56
C PRO A 21 -2.01 7.00 -0.17
N LEU A 22 -3.08 6.88 -0.97
CA LEU A 22 -4.35 7.55 -0.70
C LEU A 22 -5.03 6.99 0.55
N GLU A 23 -5.10 5.66 0.67
CA GLU A 23 -5.63 4.96 1.85
C GLU A 23 -4.76 5.24 3.09
N ALA A 24 -3.44 5.20 2.97
CA ALA A 24 -2.53 5.52 4.06
C ALA A 24 -2.72 6.96 4.57
N PHE A 25 -2.92 7.92 3.65
CA PHE A 25 -3.20 9.30 4.03
C PHE A 25 -4.56 9.44 4.70
N ARG A 26 -5.63 8.96 4.04
CA ARG A 26 -7.01 9.11 4.48
C ARG A 26 -7.31 8.37 5.79
N ASP A 27 -6.83 7.13 5.90
CA ASP A 27 -7.27 6.20 6.94
C ASP A 27 -6.24 6.10 8.10
N LEU A 28 -4.95 6.35 7.83
CA LEU A 28 -3.87 6.23 8.83
C LEU A 28 -3.19 7.55 9.18
N GLY A 29 -3.45 8.63 8.43
CA GLY A 29 -2.77 9.93 8.57
C GLY A 29 -1.30 9.90 8.14
N ILE A 30 -0.91 8.99 7.24
CA ILE A 30 0.48 8.79 6.79
C ILE A 30 0.64 9.37 5.37
N THR A 31 1.30 10.52 5.26
CA THR A 31 1.56 11.20 3.98
C THR A 31 2.69 10.57 3.16
N LYS A 32 3.70 10.01 3.83
CA LYS A 32 4.93 9.46 3.20
C LYS A 32 4.99 7.93 3.32
N LEU A 33 3.97 7.25 2.80
CA LEU A 33 3.88 5.78 2.84
C LEU A 33 5.17 5.10 2.32
N ALA A 34 5.68 5.54 1.17
CA ALA A 34 6.88 4.96 0.56
C ALA A 34 8.12 5.03 1.46
N THR A 35 8.28 6.12 2.22
CA THR A 35 9.38 6.26 3.19
C THR A 35 9.23 5.25 4.32
N VAL A 36 8.02 5.09 4.87
CA VAL A 36 7.78 4.12 5.96
C VAL A 36 8.00 2.69 5.47
N VAL A 37 7.50 2.35 4.28
CA VAL A 37 7.73 1.02 3.67
C VAL A 37 9.22 0.78 3.41
N SER A 38 9.97 1.79 2.96
CA SER A 38 11.43 1.68 2.78
C SER A 38 12.15 1.36 4.08
N THR A 39 11.76 1.99 5.19
CA THR A 39 12.27 1.65 6.53
C THR A 39 11.89 0.22 6.91
N MET A 40 10.62 -0.17 6.74
CA MET A 40 10.18 -1.54 7.04
C MET A 40 10.91 -2.61 6.23
N LYS A 41 11.22 -2.35 4.94
CA LYS A 41 12.04 -3.23 4.11
C LYS A 41 13.47 -3.35 4.64
N ARG A 42 14.05 -2.24 5.10
CA ARG A 42 15.37 -2.24 5.74
C ARG A 42 15.39 -3.03 7.05
N ASP A 43 14.28 -3.01 7.77
CA ASP A 43 14.07 -3.79 8.98
C ASP A 43 13.74 -5.28 8.71
N GLY A 44 13.81 -5.71 7.44
CA GLY A 44 13.67 -7.11 7.02
C GLY A 44 12.25 -7.53 6.61
N ILE A 45 11.29 -6.60 6.57
CA ILE A 45 9.92 -6.91 6.15
C ILE A 45 9.84 -6.97 4.62
N GLN A 46 9.48 -8.12 4.08
CA GLN A 46 9.24 -8.30 2.65
C GLN A 46 7.90 -7.68 2.23
N PHE A 47 7.91 -6.95 1.12
CA PHE A 47 6.70 -6.39 0.51
C PHE A 47 6.66 -6.75 -0.97
N TYR A 48 5.46 -7.03 -1.46
CA TYR A 48 5.13 -7.07 -2.88
C TYR A 48 4.52 -5.73 -3.29
N GLN A 49 4.78 -5.28 -4.51
CA GLN A 49 4.32 -3.97 -4.98
C GLN A 49 4.03 -3.98 -6.47
N LYS A 50 3.05 -3.20 -6.89
CA LYS A 50 2.66 -2.99 -8.29
C LYS A 50 2.15 -1.58 -8.46
N MET A 51 2.45 -0.99 -9.62
CA MET A 51 1.85 0.28 -10.03
C MET A 51 0.40 0.03 -10.46
N GLN A 52 -0.52 0.77 -9.85
CA GLN A 52 -1.92 0.78 -10.23
C GLN A 52 -2.29 2.09 -10.91
N LYS A 53 -3.22 1.98 -11.83
CA LYS A 53 -3.78 3.09 -12.58
C LYS A 53 -5.15 3.47 -12.01
N SER A 54 -5.45 4.76 -12.02
CA SER A 54 -6.77 5.29 -11.70
C SER A 54 -7.01 6.59 -12.47
N LYS A 55 -8.18 7.20 -12.28
CA LYS A 55 -8.50 8.52 -12.80
C LYS A 55 -8.61 9.52 -11.67
N ASN A 56 -8.01 10.69 -11.82
CA ASN A 56 -8.22 11.78 -10.88
C ASN A 56 -9.58 12.47 -11.11
N ARG A 57 -9.86 13.51 -10.32
CA ARG A 57 -11.11 14.28 -10.41
C ARG A 57 -11.33 15.00 -11.75
N TRP A 58 -10.30 15.11 -12.58
CA TRP A 58 -10.34 15.70 -13.93
C TRP A 58 -10.39 14.62 -15.03
N GLY A 59 -10.45 13.34 -14.65
CA GLY A 59 -10.51 12.21 -15.59
C GLY A 59 -9.16 11.80 -16.17
N GLU A 60 -8.06 12.45 -15.76
CA GLU A 60 -6.71 12.14 -16.23
C GLU A 60 -6.17 10.89 -15.53
N GLU A 61 -5.33 10.16 -16.25
CA GLU A 61 -4.70 8.95 -15.73
C GLU A 61 -3.69 9.29 -14.65
N CYS A 62 -3.84 8.63 -13.50
CA CYS A 62 -2.94 8.76 -12.37
C CYS A 62 -2.42 7.38 -12.00
N TRP A 63 -1.14 7.34 -11.66
CA TRP A 63 -0.46 6.12 -11.30
C TRP A 63 0.06 6.21 -9.87
N PHE A 64 -0.13 5.15 -9.11
CA PHE A 64 0.38 5.07 -7.75
C PHE A 64 0.81 3.65 -7.40
N MET A 65 1.74 3.53 -6.46
CA MET A 65 2.20 2.24 -5.98
C MET A 65 1.19 1.67 -4.98
N ARG A 66 0.84 0.39 -5.11
CA ARG A 66 0.16 -0.38 -4.08
C ARG A 66 1.10 -1.42 -3.49
N TYR A 67 0.92 -1.73 -2.21
CA TYR A 67 1.80 -2.62 -1.44
C TYR A 67 0.99 -3.74 -0.77
N TRP A 68 1.58 -4.94 -0.75
CA TRP A 68 1.06 -6.14 -0.10
C TRP A 68 2.14 -6.78 0.77
N LEU A 69 1.72 -7.53 1.78
CA LEU A 69 2.60 -8.39 2.59
C LEU A 69 2.47 -9.87 2.18
N ASP A 70 1.32 -10.26 1.61
CA ASP A 70 1.01 -11.63 1.24
C ASP A 70 1.20 -11.86 -0.28
N PRO A 71 2.07 -12.79 -0.71
CA PRO A 71 2.27 -13.09 -2.13
C PRO A 71 1.03 -13.62 -2.83
N GLU A 72 0.17 -14.37 -2.14
CA GLU A 72 -1.03 -14.97 -2.74
C GLU A 72 -2.06 -13.87 -3.04
N LYS A 73 -2.25 -12.93 -2.11
CA LYS A 73 -3.09 -11.75 -2.36
C LYS A 73 -2.52 -10.87 -3.47
N PHE A 74 -1.20 -10.71 -3.52
CA PHE A 74 -0.55 -9.96 -4.59
C PHE A 74 -0.83 -10.56 -5.97
N LYS A 75 -0.68 -11.89 -6.13
CA LYS A 75 -0.96 -12.58 -7.40
C LYS A 75 -2.44 -12.40 -7.78
N LYS A 76 -3.35 -12.69 -6.85
CA LYS A 76 -4.79 -12.59 -7.08
C LYS A 76 -5.21 -11.19 -7.53
N ASP A 77 -4.80 -10.15 -6.81
CA ASP A 77 -5.15 -8.76 -7.16
C ASP A 77 -4.52 -8.33 -8.49
N THR A 78 -3.37 -8.88 -8.84
CA THR A 78 -2.67 -8.61 -10.11
C THR A 78 -3.35 -9.27 -11.30
N GLU A 79 -3.95 -10.45 -11.10
CA GLU A 79 -4.70 -11.20 -12.11
C GLU A 79 -6.11 -10.61 -12.34
N GLU A 80 -6.80 -10.20 -11.27
CA GLU A 80 -8.14 -9.60 -11.35
C GLU A 80 -8.11 -8.17 -11.92
N PHE A 81 -7.05 -7.42 -11.64
CA PHE A 81 -6.85 -6.05 -12.14
C PHE A 81 -5.51 -5.93 -12.86
N PRO A 82 -5.46 -6.38 -14.14
CA PRO A 82 -4.23 -6.35 -14.90
C PRO A 82 -3.78 -4.90 -15.17
N PHE A 83 -4.71 -3.93 -15.23
CA PHE A 83 -4.44 -2.52 -15.58
C PHE A 83 -5.31 -1.53 -14.80
#